data_AF-A0A8S3V5R6-F1
#
_entry.id   AF-A0A8S3V5R6-F1
#
_cell.length_a   1.000
_cell.length_b   1.000
_cell.length_c   1.000
_cell.angle_alpha   90.00
_cell.angle_beta   90.00
_cell.angle_gamma   90.00
#
_symmetry.space_group_name_H-M   'P 1'
#
loop_
_entity.id
_entity.type
_entity.pdbx_description
1 polymer ?
#
loop_
_entity_poly.entity_id
_entity_poly.type
_entity_poly.pdbx_seq_one_letter_code
_entity_poly.pdbx_strand_id
1 'polypeptide(L)'
;MIKRKPVSKIETIRIHTRKTAKLTKILLMDGKDTPEVIGVVEAEEVPANHVTDRSNVDNGNVRSVKYDTRSIPNDWMSDSETISKLNTFITELEESVINQLNLDNKYEDFVKIVHTEMDLKLVKRKTNIYDGKSNKRRRMKKSWWNDNLTLLWNDVCKAERAWHKCHNGCKKDLRHIFVEKRKLFDKSSQKAKRQFWYHSQEQLLDDQKRDPREFWKKIGKVGVGNERQKSIPMEVTLDDGTTSTDTNTLNESLMDKISGEVGVAREISATHDDV
;
A
#
# COMPACT_ATOMS: atom_id res chain seq x y z
N MET A 1 -41.06 37.93 21.40
CA MET A 1 -41.26 37.13 20.16
C MET A 1 -40.20 37.50 19.14
N ILE A 2 -39.16 36.68 18.99
CA ILE A 2 -38.06 36.91 18.05
C ILE A 2 -38.33 36.07 16.79
N LYS A 3 -38.71 36.71 15.68
CA LYS A 3 -38.92 36.03 14.40
C LYS A 3 -37.56 35.78 13.74
N ARG A 4 -37.09 34.53 13.73
CA ARG A 4 -35.92 34.11 12.95
C ARG A 4 -36.33 33.96 11.48
N LYS A 5 -35.56 34.57 10.57
CA LYS A 5 -35.73 34.43 9.10
C LYS A 5 -35.33 33.01 8.66
N PRO A 6 -35.96 32.45 7.60
CA PRO A 6 -35.60 31.14 7.09
C PRO A 6 -34.25 31.18 6.36
N VAL A 7 -33.40 30.19 6.63
CA VAL A 7 -32.13 29.95 5.96
C VAL A 7 -32.42 29.28 4.61
N SER A 8 -31.85 29.82 3.53
CA SER A 8 -31.98 29.30 2.16
C SER A 8 -31.23 27.97 1.99
N LYS A 9 -31.82 27.05 1.22
CA LYS A 9 -31.21 25.76 0.87
C LYS A 9 -30.02 25.97 -0.06
N ILE A 10 -28.87 25.41 0.31
CA ILE A 10 -27.70 25.29 -0.55
C ILE A 10 -27.72 23.88 -1.15
N GLU A 11 -28.06 23.75 -2.43
CA GLU A 11 -27.87 22.51 -3.17
C GLU A 11 -26.44 22.47 -3.75
N THR A 12 -25.64 21.52 -3.26
CA THR A 12 -24.30 21.25 -3.79
C THR A 12 -24.39 20.14 -4.83
N ILE A 13 -24.37 20.48 -6.12
CA ILE A 13 -24.30 19.50 -7.20
C ILE A 13 -22.84 19.08 -7.38
N ARG A 14 -22.53 17.81 -7.09
CA ARG A 14 -21.17 17.25 -7.15
C ARG A 14 -20.96 16.52 -8.48
N ILE A 15 -20.41 17.20 -9.48
CA ILE A 15 -20.04 16.58 -10.76
C ILE A 15 -18.59 16.07 -10.65
N HIS A 16 -18.39 14.76 -10.90
CA HIS A 16 -17.07 14.13 -10.92
C HIS A 16 -16.54 14.03 -12.35
N THR A 17 -15.69 14.97 -12.75
CA THR A 17 -14.75 14.75 -13.87
C THR A 17 -13.35 15.24 -13.48
N ARG A 18 -12.36 14.44 -13.88
CA ARG A 18 -10.94 14.65 -13.59
C ARG A 18 -10.39 15.74 -14.50
N LYS A 19 -10.35 16.97 -13.99
CA LYS A 19 -9.30 17.99 -14.15
C LYS A 19 -9.92 19.37 -13.85
N THR A 20 -9.15 20.17 -13.13
CA THR A 20 -9.56 21.35 -12.37
C THR A 20 -9.93 22.54 -13.25
N ALA A 21 -11.16 23.05 -13.07
CA ALA A 21 -11.47 24.49 -13.16
C ALA A 21 -12.62 24.77 -12.19
N LYS A 22 -12.39 25.62 -11.17
CA LYS A 22 -13.44 26.11 -10.29
C LYS A 22 -14.11 27.30 -10.97
N LEU A 23 -15.31 27.11 -11.51
CA LEU A 23 -16.16 28.20 -11.99
C LEU A 23 -17.08 28.64 -10.86
N THR A 24 -16.79 29.80 -10.27
CA THR A 24 -17.66 30.44 -9.29
C THR A 24 -18.60 31.39 -10.04
N LYS A 25 -19.87 31.01 -10.20
CA LYS A 25 -20.90 31.87 -10.77
C LYS A 25 -21.58 32.64 -9.62
N ILE A 26 -21.35 33.94 -9.53
CA ILE A 26 -22.04 34.82 -8.58
C ILE A 26 -23.31 35.33 -9.27
N LEU A 27 -24.47 34.93 -8.76
CA LEU A 27 -25.79 35.44 -9.16
C LEU A 27 -26.25 36.42 -8.09
N LEU A 28 -26.18 37.72 -8.38
CA LEU A 28 -26.95 38.73 -7.66
C LEU A 28 -28.37 38.70 -8.22
N MET A 29 -29.34 38.35 -7.38
CA MET A 29 -30.75 38.49 -7.71
C MET A 29 -31.27 39.79 -7.10
N ASP A 30 -31.24 40.86 -7.89
CA ASP A 30 -32.12 41.99 -7.64
C ASP A 30 -33.43 41.72 -8.39
N GLY A 31 -34.54 41.80 -7.66
CA GLY A 31 -35.87 41.39 -8.11
C GLY A 31 -36.44 42.28 -9.21
N LYS A 32 -36.02 42.05 -10.45
CA LYS A 32 -36.75 42.42 -11.67
C LYS A 32 -36.57 41.33 -12.74
N ASP A 33 -37.68 41.00 -13.37
CA ASP A 33 -37.79 40.01 -14.43
C ASP A 33 -36.94 40.37 -15.66
N THR A 34 -36.42 39.32 -16.30
CA THR A 34 -35.56 39.24 -17.51
C THR A 34 -34.04 39.21 -17.29
N PRO A 35 -33.35 38.10 -17.63
CA PRO A 35 -31.89 38.05 -17.65
C PRO A 35 -31.34 38.55 -18.99
N GLU A 36 -30.60 39.66 -18.95
CA GLU A 36 -29.82 40.20 -20.07
C GLU A 36 -28.40 39.59 -20.03
N VAL A 37 -27.97 38.99 -21.15
CA VAL A 37 -26.64 38.36 -21.28
C VAL A 37 -25.63 39.41 -21.70
N ILE A 38 -24.78 39.87 -20.77
CA ILE A 38 -23.68 40.80 -21.06
C ILE A 38 -22.37 40.00 -21.16
N GLY A 39 -21.88 39.84 -22.39
CA GLY A 39 -20.47 39.59 -22.72
C GLY A 39 -20.05 38.12 -22.86
N VAL A 40 -19.70 37.74 -24.09
CA VAL A 40 -18.82 36.60 -24.40
C VAL A 40 -17.40 37.15 -24.46
N VAL A 41 -16.53 36.76 -23.53
CA VAL A 41 -15.09 37.01 -23.66
C VAL A 41 -14.49 35.79 -24.34
N GLU A 42 -14.15 35.98 -25.61
CA GLU A 42 -13.48 35.02 -26.48
C GLU A 42 -12.05 34.80 -25.94
N ALA A 43 -11.78 33.59 -25.45
CA ALA A 43 -10.45 33.22 -25.00
C ALA A 43 -9.60 32.86 -26.23
N GLU A 44 -8.58 33.69 -26.48
CA GLU A 44 -7.58 33.54 -27.53
C GLU A 44 -6.89 32.15 -27.43
N GLU A 45 -7.02 31.33 -28.47
CA GLU A 45 -6.37 30.03 -28.58
C GLU A 45 -4.86 30.20 -28.72
N VAL A 46 -4.10 29.84 -27.67
CA VAL A 46 -2.65 29.66 -27.76
C VAL A 46 -2.37 28.33 -28.48
N PRO A 47 -1.65 28.31 -29.62
CA PRO A 47 -1.36 27.08 -30.33
C PRO A 47 -0.40 26.20 -29.51
N ALA A 48 -0.93 25.10 -28.99
CA ALA A 48 -0.19 24.06 -28.30
C ALA A 48 0.59 23.17 -29.28
N ASN A 49 1.61 23.74 -29.93
CA ASN A 49 2.62 22.97 -30.65
C ASN A 49 3.89 22.83 -29.79
N HIS A 50 3.78 22.03 -28.74
CA HIS A 50 4.94 21.28 -28.26
C HIS A 50 4.53 19.82 -28.15
N VAL A 51 4.48 19.19 -29.33
CA VAL A 51 4.54 17.74 -29.47
C VAL A 51 5.90 17.34 -28.89
N THR A 52 5.91 16.79 -27.69
CA THR A 52 7.01 15.91 -27.27
C THR A 52 6.74 14.60 -27.98
N ASP A 53 7.30 14.50 -29.18
CA ASP A 53 7.36 13.27 -29.95
C ASP A 53 8.19 12.28 -29.15
N ARG A 54 7.50 11.54 -28.26
CA ARG A 54 8.04 10.36 -27.62
C ARG A 54 8.10 9.31 -28.71
N SER A 55 9.18 9.37 -29.48
CA SER A 55 9.55 8.33 -30.41
C SER A 55 9.48 6.99 -29.67
N ASN A 56 8.67 6.15 -30.28
CA ASN A 56 8.26 4.83 -29.88
C ASN A 56 9.49 3.90 -29.89
N VAL A 57 10.26 3.92 -28.81
CA VAL A 57 11.27 2.88 -28.56
C VAL A 57 10.54 1.69 -27.98
N ASP A 58 10.53 0.63 -28.77
CA ASP A 58 10.07 -0.72 -28.49
C ASP A 58 10.35 -1.13 -27.04
N ASN A 59 9.32 -1.00 -26.17
CA ASN A 59 9.41 -1.31 -24.74
C ASN A 59 9.28 -2.83 -24.51
N GLY A 60 10.14 -3.59 -25.17
CA GLY A 60 10.38 -5.00 -24.88
C GLY A 60 11.10 -5.14 -23.56
N ASN A 61 10.39 -5.10 -22.43
CA ASN A 61 10.81 -5.59 -21.10
C ASN A 61 12.32 -5.45 -20.79
N VAL A 62 12.93 -4.28 -21.06
CA VAL A 62 14.32 -4.01 -20.70
C VAL A 62 14.32 -3.81 -19.21
N ARG A 63 14.61 -4.89 -18.47
CA ARG A 63 14.86 -4.79 -17.03
C ARG A 63 16.01 -3.82 -16.86
N SER A 64 15.76 -2.66 -16.25
CA SER A 64 16.82 -1.70 -15.96
C SER A 64 17.89 -2.39 -15.12
N VAL A 65 19.05 -2.62 -15.74
CA VAL A 65 20.21 -3.24 -15.09
C VAL A 65 20.65 -2.26 -14.00
N LYS A 66 20.63 -2.72 -12.75
CA LYS A 66 21.12 -1.93 -11.62
C LYS A 66 22.53 -2.41 -11.30
N TYR A 67 23.49 -1.49 -11.27
CA TYR A 67 24.86 -1.75 -10.87
C TYR A 67 25.03 -1.51 -9.36
N ASP A 68 26.01 -2.17 -8.74
CA ASP A 68 26.32 -1.93 -7.33
C ASP A 68 27.25 -0.72 -7.18
N THR A 69 26.70 0.42 -6.74
CA THR A 69 27.45 1.67 -6.57
C THR A 69 28.28 1.74 -5.29
N ARG A 70 28.27 0.68 -4.45
CA ARG A 70 29.01 0.63 -3.18
C ARG A 70 30.47 0.19 -3.35
N SER A 71 30.79 -0.42 -4.48
CA SER A 71 32.09 -1.04 -4.77
C SER A 71 32.48 -0.66 -6.20
N ILE A 72 32.74 0.63 -6.41
CA ILE A 72 33.23 1.13 -7.70
C ILE A 72 34.75 0.95 -7.71
N PRO A 73 35.34 0.22 -8.67
CA PRO A 73 36.79 0.12 -8.78
C PRO A 73 37.43 1.49 -8.96
N ASN A 74 38.61 1.71 -8.37
CA ASN A 74 39.33 2.99 -8.52
C ASN A 74 39.74 3.26 -9.97
N ASP A 75 39.93 2.20 -10.77
CA ASP A 75 40.30 2.28 -12.19
C ASP A 75 39.07 2.38 -13.12
N TRP A 76 37.88 2.62 -12.56
CA TRP A 76 36.66 2.79 -13.34
C TRP A 76 36.74 4.11 -14.14
N MET A 77 36.56 4.03 -15.47
CA MET A 77 36.78 5.13 -16.42
C MET A 77 38.24 5.60 -16.55
N SER A 78 39.21 4.87 -15.97
CA SER A 78 40.64 5.22 -16.05
C SER A 78 41.41 4.49 -17.14
N ASP A 79 40.75 3.64 -17.94
CA ASP A 79 41.43 2.93 -19.03
C ASP A 79 41.87 3.91 -20.12
N SER A 80 43.08 3.69 -20.63
CA SER A 80 43.65 4.52 -21.70
C SER A 80 42.73 4.57 -22.93
N GLU A 81 42.02 3.48 -23.24
CA GLU A 81 41.07 3.43 -24.35
C GLU A 81 39.82 4.28 -24.09
N THR A 82 39.26 4.21 -22.88
CA THR A 82 38.07 4.97 -22.48
C THR A 82 38.38 6.47 -22.39
N ILE A 83 39.56 6.81 -21.85
CA ILE A 83 40.07 8.20 -21.83
C ILE A 83 40.26 8.71 -23.26
N SER A 84 40.84 7.90 -24.17
CA SER A 84 40.98 8.30 -25.57
C SER A 84 39.63 8.57 -26.22
N LYS A 85 38.63 7.69 -26.02
CA LYS A 85 37.27 7.87 -26.55
C LYS A 85 36.61 9.14 -26.00
N LEU A 86 36.79 9.43 -24.71
CA LEU A 86 36.28 10.66 -24.10
C LEU A 86 36.96 11.91 -24.64
N ASN A 87 38.28 11.89 -24.82
CA ASN A 87 39.01 13.02 -25.38
C ASN A 87 38.60 13.27 -26.84
N THR A 88 38.47 12.22 -27.66
CA THR A 88 37.93 12.33 -29.02
C THR A 88 36.52 12.91 -29.00
N PHE A 89 35.66 12.45 -28.08
CA PHE A 89 34.31 12.99 -27.92
C PHE A 89 34.30 14.49 -27.56
N ILE A 90 35.19 14.91 -26.65
CA ILE A 90 35.34 16.32 -26.27
C ILE A 90 35.82 17.16 -27.46
N THR A 91 36.86 16.72 -28.18
CA THR A 91 37.36 17.43 -29.36
C THR A 91 36.30 17.54 -30.44
N GLU A 92 35.54 16.48 -30.71
CA GLU A 92 34.44 16.50 -31.68
C GLU A 92 33.31 17.43 -31.25
N LEU A 93 33.02 17.54 -29.95
CA LEU A 93 32.04 18.51 -29.43
C LEU A 93 32.53 19.95 -29.63
N GLU A 94 33.80 20.22 -29.35
CA GLU A 94 34.42 21.54 -29.47
C GLU A 94 34.53 22.00 -30.94
N GLU A 95 34.79 21.08 -31.87
CA GLU A 95 34.91 21.36 -33.31
C GLU A 95 33.55 21.43 -34.03
N SER A 96 32.50 20.84 -33.47
CA SER A 96 31.18 20.81 -34.12
C SER A 96 30.41 22.12 -33.95
N VAL A 97 29.77 22.59 -35.03
CA VAL A 97 28.75 23.65 -34.94
C VAL A 97 27.48 23.02 -34.37
N ILE A 98 27.14 23.40 -33.14
CA ILE A 98 26.17 22.69 -32.30
C ILE A 98 24.73 23.11 -32.64
N ASN A 99 23.98 22.20 -33.26
CA ASN A 99 22.52 22.24 -33.31
C ASN A 99 21.94 21.22 -32.30
N GLN A 100 20.71 21.44 -31.80
CA GLN A 100 20.11 20.58 -30.76
C GLN A 100 20.10 19.09 -31.13
N LEU A 101 19.77 18.75 -32.38
CA LEU A 101 19.79 17.38 -32.88
C LEU A 101 21.20 16.74 -32.81
N ASN A 102 22.25 17.52 -33.08
CA ASN A 102 23.63 17.05 -33.00
C ASN A 102 24.04 16.84 -31.54
N LEU A 103 23.60 17.72 -30.63
CA LEU A 103 23.86 17.60 -29.20
C LEU A 103 23.20 16.34 -28.63
N ASP A 104 21.95 16.08 -28.99
CA ASP A 104 21.22 14.89 -28.53
C ASP A 104 21.92 13.60 -29.01
N ASN A 105 22.33 13.55 -30.29
CA ASN A 105 23.08 12.42 -30.84
C ASN A 105 24.44 12.22 -30.14
N LYS A 106 25.18 13.30 -29.89
CA LYS A 106 26.46 13.25 -29.17
C LYS A 106 26.25 12.79 -27.72
N TYR A 107 25.20 13.26 -27.05
CA TYR A 107 24.86 12.82 -25.71
C TYR A 107 24.56 11.31 -25.67
N GLU A 108 23.79 10.79 -26.63
CA GLU A 108 23.53 9.34 -26.73
C GLU A 108 24.82 8.54 -26.94
N ASP A 109 25.76 9.04 -27.74
CA ASP A 109 27.06 8.37 -27.94
C ASP A 109 27.92 8.38 -26.68
N PHE A 110 27.94 9.48 -25.92
CA PHE A 110 28.56 9.52 -24.60
C PHE A 110 27.93 8.51 -23.62
N VAL A 111 26.60 8.47 -23.58
CA VAL A 111 25.84 7.54 -22.73
C VAL A 111 26.19 6.09 -23.09
N LYS A 112 26.36 5.75 -24.37
CA LYS A 112 26.82 4.41 -24.81
C LYS A 112 28.23 4.08 -24.33
N ILE A 113 29.17 5.03 -24.41
CA ILE A 113 30.55 4.83 -23.91
C ILE A 113 30.51 4.50 -22.42
N VAL A 114 29.78 5.30 -21.64
CA VAL A 114 29.61 5.08 -20.19
C VAL A 114 28.95 3.74 -19.90
N HIS A 115 27.86 3.40 -20.59
CA HIS A 115 27.19 2.11 -20.38
C HIS A 115 28.07 0.91 -20.70
N THR A 116 28.87 0.99 -21.77
CA THR A 116 29.80 -0.08 -22.15
C THR A 116 30.85 -0.29 -21.06
N GLU A 117 31.44 0.78 -20.54
CA GLU A 117 32.40 0.71 -19.43
C GLU A 117 31.74 0.16 -18.14
N MET A 118 30.52 0.62 -17.84
CA MET A 118 29.76 0.12 -16.70
C MET A 118 29.45 -1.38 -16.81
N ASP A 119 29.10 -1.87 -18.00
CA ASP A 119 28.81 -3.28 -18.26
C ASP A 119 30.05 -4.18 -18.09
N LEU A 120 31.24 -3.66 -18.45
CA LEU A 120 32.50 -4.39 -18.38
C LEU A 120 33.06 -4.44 -16.95
N LYS A 121 33.05 -3.30 -16.22
CA LYS A 121 33.78 -3.16 -14.96
C LYS A 121 32.93 -3.20 -13.70
N LEU A 122 31.66 -2.82 -13.78
CA LEU A 122 30.81 -2.78 -12.59
C LEU A 122 30.09 -4.11 -12.37
N VAL A 123 30.11 -4.55 -11.11
CA VAL A 123 29.35 -5.74 -10.72
C VAL A 123 27.85 -5.42 -10.82
N LYS A 124 27.16 -6.16 -11.68
CA LYS A 124 25.69 -6.10 -11.81
C LYS A 124 25.07 -6.52 -10.48
N ARG A 125 24.25 -5.65 -9.89
CA ARG A 125 23.49 -5.98 -8.69
C ARG A 125 22.51 -7.07 -9.09
N LYS A 126 22.70 -8.28 -8.54
CA LYS A 126 21.70 -9.34 -8.55
C LYS A 126 20.48 -8.85 -7.77
N THR A 127 19.63 -8.05 -8.42
CA THR A 127 18.27 -7.90 -7.96
C THR A 127 17.65 -9.27 -8.15
N ASN A 128 17.51 -10.03 -7.08
CA ASN A 128 16.53 -11.11 -7.04
C ASN A 128 15.17 -10.43 -7.21
N ILE A 129 14.82 -10.11 -8.45
CA ILE A 129 13.49 -9.66 -8.83
C ILE A 129 12.60 -10.77 -8.35
N TYR A 130 11.79 -10.41 -7.37
CA TYR A 130 11.07 -11.32 -6.52
C TYR A 130 10.20 -12.29 -7.32
N ASP A 131 10.73 -13.49 -7.47
CA ASP A 131 9.97 -14.66 -7.86
C ASP A 131 9.15 -15.11 -6.63
N GLY A 132 8.13 -14.34 -6.25
CA GLY A 132 7.19 -14.65 -5.15
C GLY A 132 7.77 -14.76 -3.72
N LYS A 133 9.08 -14.72 -3.53
CA LYS A 133 9.75 -15.00 -2.25
C LYS A 133 9.72 -13.83 -1.23
N SER A 134 9.17 -12.64 -1.58
CA SER A 134 9.26 -11.41 -0.75
C SER A 134 8.35 -11.40 0.43
N ASN A 135 7.18 -11.99 0.23
CA ASN A 135 6.17 -12.02 1.26
C ASN A 135 6.53 -12.96 2.41
N LYS A 136 7.69 -13.64 2.35
CA LYS A 136 8.16 -14.51 3.43
C LYS A 136 8.69 -13.76 4.66
N ARG A 137 9.11 -12.49 4.54
CA ARG A 137 9.89 -11.86 5.62
C ARG A 137 9.11 -11.20 6.77
N ARG A 138 7.77 -11.08 6.75
CA ARG A 138 7.08 -10.30 7.81
C ARG A 138 5.73 -10.81 8.33
N ARG A 139 5.35 -12.06 8.11
CA ARG A 139 4.23 -12.66 8.85
C ARG A 139 4.69 -14.01 9.35
N MET A 140 4.62 -14.26 10.66
CA MET A 140 4.77 -15.61 11.21
C MET A 140 3.92 -16.53 10.35
N LYS A 141 4.55 -17.54 9.72
CA LYS A 141 3.86 -18.46 8.82
C LYS A 141 2.73 -19.06 9.65
N LYS A 142 1.49 -18.72 9.32
CA LYS A 142 0.33 -19.21 10.05
C LYS A 142 0.45 -20.73 10.10
N SER A 143 0.25 -21.33 11.27
CA SER A 143 0.47 -22.78 11.47
C SER A 143 -0.35 -23.65 10.51
N TRP A 144 -1.51 -23.16 10.08
CA TRP A 144 -2.38 -23.80 9.09
C TRP A 144 -1.98 -23.57 7.62
N TRP A 145 -0.87 -22.87 7.36
CA TRP A 145 -0.40 -22.58 6.01
C TRP A 145 0.47 -23.71 5.46
N ASN A 146 -0.04 -24.42 4.45
CA ASN A 146 0.66 -25.53 3.80
C ASN A 146 1.21 -25.15 2.40
N ASP A 147 1.94 -26.07 1.77
CA ASP A 147 2.58 -25.83 0.48
C ASP A 147 1.57 -25.71 -0.66
N ASN A 148 0.44 -26.42 -0.58
CA ASN A 148 -0.67 -26.28 -1.53
C ASN A 148 -1.26 -24.86 -1.53
N LEU A 149 -1.46 -24.25 -0.35
CA LEU A 149 -1.89 -22.84 -0.26
C LEU A 149 -0.85 -21.88 -0.85
N THR A 150 0.44 -22.22 -0.75
CA THR A 150 1.51 -21.44 -1.38
C THR A 150 1.41 -21.50 -2.90
N LEU A 151 1.15 -22.68 -3.47
CA LEU A 151 0.94 -22.84 -4.91
C LEU A 151 -0.28 -22.04 -5.39
N LEU A 152 -1.43 -22.20 -4.72
CA LEU A 152 -2.65 -21.46 -5.06
C LEU A 152 -2.47 -19.95 -4.94
N TRP A 153 -1.77 -19.47 -3.91
CA TRP A 153 -1.47 -18.05 -3.75
C TRP A 153 -0.58 -17.52 -4.89
N ASN A 154 0.43 -18.29 -5.31
CA ASN A 154 1.27 -17.91 -6.43
C ASN A 154 0.46 -17.81 -7.73
N ASP A 155 -0.51 -18.70 -7.94
CA ASP A 155 -1.42 -18.63 -9.09
C ASP A 155 -2.31 -17.39 -9.06
N VAL A 156 -2.84 -17.02 -7.88
CA VAL A 156 -3.57 -15.76 -7.69
C VAL A 156 -2.70 -14.57 -8.08
N CYS A 157 -1.46 -14.49 -7.57
CA CYS A 157 -0.54 -13.39 -7.90
C CYS A 157 -0.13 -13.38 -9.38
N LYS A 158 -0.03 -14.54 -10.05
CA LYS A 158 0.23 -14.61 -11.49
C LYS A 158 -0.96 -14.06 -12.28
N ALA A 159 -2.18 -14.52 -11.97
CA ALA A 159 -3.40 -14.07 -12.63
C ALA A 159 -3.67 -12.58 -12.40
N GLU A 160 -3.45 -12.08 -11.19
CA GLU A 160 -3.56 -10.65 -10.84
C GLU A 160 -2.60 -9.80 -11.68
N ARG A 161 -1.32 -10.20 -11.77
CA ARG A 161 -0.33 -9.50 -12.60
C ARG A 161 -0.71 -9.50 -14.08
N ALA A 162 -1.20 -10.62 -14.60
CA ALA A 162 -1.65 -10.71 -16.00
C ALA A 162 -2.83 -9.76 -16.26
N TRP A 163 -3.82 -9.75 -15.36
CA TRP A 163 -4.98 -8.87 -15.45
C TRP A 163 -4.60 -7.39 -15.40
N HIS A 164 -3.67 -6.99 -14.52
CA HIS A 164 -3.21 -5.61 -14.42
C HIS A 164 -2.40 -5.14 -15.63
N LYS A 165 -1.66 -6.03 -16.30
CA LYS A 165 -0.81 -5.70 -17.45
C LYS A 165 -1.54 -5.70 -18.79
N CYS A 166 -2.72 -6.30 -18.87
CA CYS A 166 -3.48 -6.45 -20.12
C CYS A 166 -4.19 -5.15 -20.54
N HIS A 167 -4.22 -4.87 -21.85
CA HIS A 167 -5.01 -3.81 -22.48
C HIS A 167 -6.48 -4.22 -22.65
N ASN A 168 -7.38 -3.25 -22.89
CA ASN A 168 -8.84 -3.40 -22.69
C ASN A 168 -9.49 -4.65 -23.34
N GLY A 169 -8.96 -5.19 -24.44
CA GLY A 169 -9.53 -6.36 -25.13
C GLY A 169 -9.55 -7.67 -24.31
N CYS A 170 -8.46 -8.01 -23.60
CA CYS A 170 -8.37 -9.27 -22.82
C CYS A 170 -8.78 -9.12 -21.34
N LYS A 171 -9.19 -7.92 -20.92
CA LYS A 171 -9.27 -7.56 -19.50
C LYS A 171 -10.41 -8.27 -18.77
N LYS A 172 -11.51 -8.55 -19.47
CA LYS A 172 -12.68 -9.26 -18.92
C LYS A 172 -12.35 -10.73 -18.61
N ASP A 173 -11.71 -11.42 -19.54
CA ASP A 173 -11.38 -12.84 -19.40
C ASP A 173 -10.29 -13.05 -18.34
N LEU A 174 -9.26 -12.20 -18.34
CA LEU A 174 -8.23 -12.25 -17.30
C LEU A 174 -8.78 -11.91 -15.91
N ARG A 175 -9.76 -11.00 -15.83
CA ARG A 175 -10.48 -10.75 -14.57
C ARG A 175 -11.23 -11.99 -14.11
N HIS A 176 -11.90 -12.70 -15.02
CA HIS A 176 -12.60 -13.94 -14.69
C HIS A 176 -11.64 -14.98 -14.13
N ILE A 177 -10.51 -15.21 -14.82
CA ILE A 177 -9.45 -16.14 -14.37
C ILE A 177 -8.92 -15.75 -12.99
N PHE A 178 -8.63 -14.47 -12.76
CA PHE A 178 -8.18 -13.98 -11.46
C PHE A 178 -9.22 -14.26 -10.35
N VAL A 179 -10.49 -13.95 -10.59
CA VAL A 179 -11.57 -14.19 -9.62
C VAL A 179 -11.72 -15.68 -9.31
N GLU A 180 -11.61 -16.54 -10.31
CA GLU A 180 -11.68 -17.99 -10.15
C GLU A 180 -10.54 -18.52 -9.28
N LYS A 181 -9.29 -18.14 -9.60
CA LYS A 181 -8.10 -18.53 -8.82
C LYS A 181 -8.19 -18.01 -7.37
N ARG A 182 -8.68 -16.79 -7.18
CA ARG A 182 -8.90 -16.22 -5.84
C ARG A 182 -9.94 -17.01 -5.04
N LYS A 183 -11.10 -17.32 -5.64
CA LYS A 183 -12.14 -18.15 -5.01
C LYS A 183 -11.59 -19.52 -4.58
N LEU A 184 -10.81 -20.16 -5.45
CA LEU A 184 -10.18 -21.45 -5.16
C LEU A 184 -9.20 -21.36 -3.98
N PHE A 185 -8.35 -20.33 -3.98
CA PHE A 185 -7.45 -20.06 -2.85
C PHE A 185 -8.21 -19.83 -1.55
N ASP A 186 -9.23 -18.97 -1.56
CA ASP A 186 -10.01 -18.63 -0.36
C ASP A 186 -10.71 -19.87 0.22
N LYS A 187 -11.31 -20.71 -0.63
CA LYS A 187 -11.95 -21.97 -0.21
C LYS A 187 -10.95 -22.93 0.43
N SER A 188 -9.81 -23.14 -0.23
CA SER A 188 -8.74 -24.02 0.27
C SER A 188 -8.13 -23.49 1.57
N SER A 189 -7.94 -22.17 1.68
CA SER A 189 -7.41 -21.47 2.86
C SER A 189 -8.33 -21.64 4.07
N GLN A 190 -9.63 -21.45 3.87
CA GLN A 190 -10.63 -21.69 4.92
C GLN A 190 -10.68 -23.16 5.33
N LYS A 191 -10.62 -24.10 4.38
CA LYS A 191 -10.60 -25.54 4.67
C LYS A 191 -9.40 -25.91 5.53
N ALA A 192 -8.20 -25.49 5.14
CA ALA A 192 -6.96 -25.76 5.88
C ALA A 192 -7.00 -25.15 7.29
N LYS A 193 -7.52 -23.92 7.42
CA LYS A 193 -7.70 -23.26 8.71
C LYS A 193 -8.66 -24.03 9.63
N ARG A 194 -9.82 -24.46 9.11
CA ARG A 194 -10.80 -25.27 9.87
C ARG A 194 -10.22 -26.62 10.29
N GLN A 195 -9.51 -27.31 9.39
CA GLN A 195 -8.86 -28.59 9.69
C GLN A 195 -7.81 -28.44 10.80
N PHE A 196 -6.99 -27.41 10.73
CA PHE A 196 -6.00 -27.13 11.77
C PHE A 196 -6.64 -26.86 13.13
N TRP A 197 -7.73 -26.08 13.18
CA TRP A 197 -8.46 -25.81 14.41
C TRP A 197 -9.14 -27.05 14.97
N TYR A 198 -9.76 -27.86 14.12
CA TYR A 198 -10.36 -29.14 14.53
C TYR A 198 -9.31 -30.07 15.15
N HIS A 199 -8.16 -30.23 14.49
CA HIS A 199 -7.07 -31.06 15.01
C HIS A 199 -6.49 -30.50 16.32
N SER A 200 -6.35 -29.17 16.42
CA SER A 200 -5.89 -28.53 17.66
C SER A 200 -6.88 -28.77 18.81
N GLN A 201 -8.18 -28.74 18.53
CA GLN A 201 -9.22 -29.02 19.52
C GLN A 201 -9.20 -30.49 19.95
N GLU A 202 -9.07 -31.42 19.02
CA GLU A 202 -8.95 -32.85 19.29
C GLU A 202 -7.76 -33.15 20.20
N GLN A 203 -6.58 -32.57 19.89
CA GLN A 203 -5.39 -32.68 20.75
C GLN A 203 -5.64 -32.15 22.16
N LEU A 204 -6.37 -31.04 22.31
CA LEU A 204 -6.69 -30.49 23.62
C LEU A 204 -7.64 -31.41 24.40
N LEU A 205 -8.64 -32.01 23.75
CA LEU A 205 -9.54 -32.97 24.39
C LEU A 205 -8.80 -34.23 24.86
N ASP A 206 -7.82 -34.69 24.08
CA ASP A 206 -6.98 -35.84 24.46
C ASP A 206 -6.04 -35.50 25.62
N ASP A 207 -5.45 -34.30 25.61
CA ASP A 207 -4.64 -33.82 26.74
C ASP A 207 -5.48 -33.69 28.01
N GLN A 208 -6.73 -33.22 27.92
CA GLN A 208 -7.64 -33.15 29.07
C GLN A 208 -7.89 -34.52 29.70
N LYS A 209 -8.05 -35.56 28.88
CA LYS A 209 -8.27 -36.94 29.35
C LYS A 209 -7.01 -37.53 29.99
N ARG A 210 -5.83 -37.17 29.50
CA ARG A 210 -4.55 -37.73 29.95
C ARG A 210 -3.98 -37.01 31.17
N ASP A 211 -3.94 -35.68 31.13
CA ASP A 211 -3.43 -34.83 32.22
C ASP A 211 -4.13 -33.45 32.21
N PRO A 212 -5.09 -33.23 33.14
CA PRO A 212 -5.79 -31.96 33.26
C PRO A 212 -4.86 -30.76 33.50
N ARG A 213 -3.67 -30.93 34.09
CA ARG A 213 -2.74 -29.82 34.35
C ARG A 213 -2.10 -29.31 33.06
N GLU A 214 -1.65 -30.21 32.18
CA GLU A 214 -1.10 -29.84 30.87
C GLU A 214 -2.17 -29.22 29.95
N PHE A 215 -3.43 -29.68 30.05
CA PHE A 215 -4.55 -29.05 29.35
C PHE A 215 -4.70 -27.57 29.72
N TRP A 216 -4.80 -27.24 31.02
CA TRP A 216 -4.96 -25.85 31.48
C TRP A 216 -3.74 -24.99 31.15
N LYS A 217 -2.53 -25.56 31.15
CA LYS A 217 -1.31 -24.87 30.71
C LYS A 217 -1.32 -24.54 29.22
N LYS A 218 -1.89 -25.41 28.38
CA LYS A 218 -2.04 -25.18 26.93
C LYS A 218 -3.17 -24.19 26.63
N ILE A 219 -4.36 -24.35 27.21
CA ILE A 219 -5.48 -23.39 27.11
C ILE A 219 -5.06 -22.02 27.65
N GLY A 220 -4.32 -22.00 28.74
CA GLY A 220 -3.70 -20.82 29.31
C GLY A 220 -2.69 -20.15 28.37
N LYS A 221 -2.35 -20.69 27.20
CA LYS A 221 -1.59 -19.99 26.15
C LYS A 221 -2.45 -19.55 24.95
N VAL A 222 -3.71 -20.00 24.87
CA VAL A 222 -4.64 -19.76 23.75
C VAL A 222 -5.47 -18.48 23.94
N GLY A 223 -5.52 -17.91 25.16
CA GLY A 223 -6.15 -16.61 25.42
C GLY A 223 -5.35 -15.41 24.88
N VAL A 224 -6.01 -14.25 24.76
CA VAL A 224 -5.48 -12.96 24.28
C VAL A 224 -4.20 -12.59 25.05
N GLY A 225 -3.04 -12.97 24.50
CA GLY A 225 -1.74 -12.75 25.14
C GLY A 225 -1.37 -11.28 25.30
N ASN A 226 -2.06 -10.38 24.60
CA ASN A 226 -1.82 -8.93 24.68
C ASN A 226 -2.57 -8.24 25.83
N GLU A 227 -3.59 -8.86 26.43
CA GLU A 227 -4.35 -8.28 27.55
C GLU A 227 -3.85 -8.75 28.91
N ARG A 228 -2.83 -9.63 28.93
CA ARG A 228 -2.16 -10.05 30.16
C ARG A 228 -1.16 -8.97 30.58
N GLN A 229 -1.64 -7.81 30.98
CA GLN A 229 -0.85 -6.92 31.81
C GLN A 229 -0.49 -7.71 33.08
N LYS A 230 0.80 -8.07 33.19
CA LYS A 230 1.31 -8.89 34.30
C LYS A 230 1.50 -8.11 35.60
N SER A 231 1.19 -6.82 35.60
CA SER A 231 1.23 -6.00 36.81
C SER A 231 -0.18 -5.85 37.34
N ILE A 232 -0.50 -6.63 38.37
CA ILE A 232 -1.53 -6.21 39.32
C ILE A 232 -1.06 -4.84 39.84
N PRO A 233 -1.85 -3.76 39.71
CA PRO A 233 -1.51 -2.48 40.32
C PRO A 233 -1.24 -2.72 41.80
N MET A 234 -0.04 -2.37 42.27
CA MET A 234 0.33 -2.50 43.69
C MET A 234 -0.12 -1.27 44.50
N GLU A 235 -0.62 -0.24 43.81
CA GLU A 235 -1.05 1.04 44.36
C GLU A 235 -2.32 1.49 43.63
N VAL A 236 -3.31 1.97 44.38
CA VAL A 236 -4.52 2.62 43.86
C VAL A 236 -4.62 4.01 44.45
N THR A 237 -4.83 5.01 43.58
CA THR A 237 -5.13 6.38 44.00
C THR A 237 -6.62 6.46 44.33
N LEU A 238 -6.93 6.82 45.57
CA LEU A 238 -8.29 7.07 46.04
C LEU A 238 -8.77 8.46 45.59
N ASP A 239 -10.07 8.70 45.67
CA ASP A 239 -10.71 9.95 45.20
C ASP A 239 -10.26 11.20 45.99
N ASP A 240 -9.68 10.99 47.18
CA ASP A 240 -9.06 12.03 48.01
C ASP A 240 -7.62 12.37 47.59
N GLY A 241 -7.08 11.70 46.57
CA GLY A 241 -5.72 11.86 46.07
C GLY A 241 -4.67 11.09 46.85
N THR A 242 -5.03 10.29 47.86
CA THR A 242 -4.10 9.45 48.61
C THR A 242 -3.85 8.12 47.91
N THR A 243 -2.62 7.60 48.02
CA THR A 243 -2.23 6.31 47.44
C THR A 243 -2.33 5.22 48.50
N SER A 244 -3.18 4.22 48.27
CA SER A 244 -3.32 3.05 49.14
C SER A 244 -2.60 1.84 48.54
N THR A 245 -1.83 1.15 49.39
CA THR A 245 -1.16 -0.13 49.08
C THR A 245 -1.87 -1.32 49.73
N ASP A 246 -3.01 -1.09 50.39
CA ASP A 246 -3.72 -2.15 51.09
C ASP A 246 -4.38 -3.11 50.10
N THR A 247 -4.20 -4.39 50.33
CA THR A 247 -4.68 -5.47 49.46
C THR A 247 -6.20 -5.52 49.34
N ASN A 248 -6.93 -5.10 50.38
CA ASN A 248 -8.39 -5.09 50.36
C ASN A 248 -8.94 -3.96 49.48
N THR A 249 -8.39 -2.76 49.61
CA THR A 249 -8.80 -1.59 48.80
C THR A 249 -8.44 -1.76 47.32
N LEU A 250 -7.31 -2.41 47.03
CA LEU A 250 -6.91 -2.81 45.68
C LEU A 250 -7.93 -3.76 45.04
N ASN A 251 -8.38 -4.78 45.78
CA ASN A 251 -9.34 -5.77 45.29
C ASN A 251 -10.73 -5.15 45.05
N GLU A 252 -11.20 -4.30 45.95
CA GLU A 252 -12.48 -3.59 45.79
C GLU A 252 -12.48 -2.68 44.56
N SER A 253 -11.42 -1.86 44.38
CA SER A 253 -11.27 -1.00 43.19
C SER A 253 -11.22 -1.78 41.88
N LEU A 254 -10.60 -2.97 41.90
CA LEU A 254 -10.52 -3.83 40.72
C LEU A 254 -11.88 -4.45 40.37
N MET A 255 -12.64 -4.88 41.38
CA MET A 255 -14.00 -5.41 41.20
C MET A 255 -14.98 -4.35 40.72
N ASP A 256 -14.85 -3.10 41.18
CA ASP A 256 -15.67 -1.98 40.72
C ASP A 256 -15.40 -1.63 39.25
N LYS A 257 -14.12 -1.65 38.83
CA LYS A 257 -13.77 -1.44 37.41
C LYS A 257 -14.32 -2.54 36.51
N ILE A 258 -14.20 -3.81 36.93
CA ILE A 258 -14.73 -4.95 36.18
C ILE A 258 -16.27 -4.86 36.10
N SER A 259 -16.94 -4.50 37.20
CA SER A 259 -18.40 -4.37 37.24
C SER A 259 -18.91 -3.20 36.38
N GLY A 260 -18.16 -2.08 36.35
CA GLY A 260 -18.46 -0.93 35.49
C GLY A 260 -18.37 -1.26 34.00
N GLU A 261 -17.35 -2.02 33.57
CA GLU A 261 -17.21 -2.43 32.16
C GLU A 261 -18.30 -3.42 31.72
N VAL A 262 -18.75 -4.32 32.61
CA VAL A 262 -19.86 -5.25 32.32
C VAL A 262 -21.21 -4.51 32.23
N GLY A 263 -21.39 -3.42 32.98
CA GLY A 263 -22.55 -2.54 32.88
C GLY A 263 -22.65 -1.83 31.52
N VAL A 264 -21.53 -1.28 31.03
CA VAL A 264 -21.45 -0.59 29.73
C VAL A 264 -21.70 -1.56 28.56
N ALA A 265 -21.23 -2.81 28.67
CA ALA A 265 -21.48 -3.83 27.65
C ALA A 265 -22.97 -4.22 27.53
N ARG A 266 -23.76 -4.13 28.62
CA ARG A 266 -25.21 -4.39 28.61
C ARG A 266 -26.02 -3.25 27.97
N GLU A 267 -25.64 -1.99 28.17
CA GLU A 267 -26.31 -0.84 27.56
C GLU A 267 -26.11 -0.78 26.03
N ILE A 268 -24.95 -1.19 25.53
CA ILE A 268 -24.69 -1.24 24.08
C ILE A 268 -25.53 -2.34 23.40
N SER A 269 -25.85 -3.44 24.10
CA SER A 269 -26.69 -4.51 23.57
C SER A 269 -28.19 -4.15 23.54
N ALA A 270 -28.66 -3.26 24.42
CA ALA A 270 -30.07 -2.86 24.49
C ALA A 270 -30.48 -1.82 23.44
N THR A 271 -29.51 -1.16 22.79
CA THR A 271 -29.77 -0.12 21.78
C THR A 271 -29.69 -0.63 20.33
N HIS A 272 -29.49 -1.93 20.13
CA HIS A 272 -29.38 -2.54 18.80
C HIS A 272 -30.58 -3.39 18.36
N ASP A 273 -31.61 -3.52 19.20
CA ASP A 273 -32.85 -4.26 18.89
C ASP A 273 -34.04 -3.36 18.48
N ASP A 274 -33.85 -2.04 18.39
CA ASP A 274 -34.88 -1.07 17.96
C ASP A 274 -34.50 -0.31 16.67
N VAL A 275 -34.06 -1.03 15.61
CA VAL A 275 -34.01 -0.53 14.23
C VAL A 275 -34.47 -1.59 13.23
#